data_AF-A0A7L3DTM4-F1
#
_entry.id   AF-A0A7L3DTM4-F1
#
_cell.length_a   1.000
_cell.length_b   1.000
_cell.length_c   1.000
_cell.angle_alpha   90.00
_cell.angle_beta   90.00
_cell.angle_gamma   90.00
#
_symmetry.space_group_name_H-M   'P 1'
#
loop_
_entity.id
_entity.type
_entity.pdbx_description
1 polymer ?
#
loop_
_entity_poly.entity_id
_entity_poly.type
_entity_poly.pdbx_seq_one_letter_code
_entity_poly.pdbx_strand_id
1 'polypeptide(L)'
;CGGSASGKTTVATRIIEALDVPWVVLLSMDSFYKVLDEGQQALAARSDYNFDHPDAFDFELLVSVLRKLKKGKSVKVPVYDFTTHSRRREWKTVYGANVIVFEGILAFANKELLKLLDMKVFVDTDSDIRLVRRLQRDIMERGRDIVGVIKQYNKFVKPAFEQYIEPTVQVADIVVPRGGENFVALDLIVQHVHSQLEKVRAALASAHQGQPLPKTLSVLENTPQVRGMHTIIR
;
A
#
# COMPACT_ATOMS: atom_id res chain seq x y z
N CYS A 1 -1.70 7.59 2.24
CA CYS A 1 -2.21 8.52 1.21
C CYS A 1 -1.21 9.65 1.00
N GLY A 2 -1.33 10.43 -0.08
CA GLY A 2 -0.51 11.62 -0.33
C GLY A 2 -0.42 11.94 -1.82
N GLY A 3 0.13 13.10 -2.15
CA GLY A 3 0.34 13.50 -3.54
C GLY A 3 1.23 12.54 -4.34
N SER A 4 1.13 12.56 -5.67
CA SER A 4 2.11 11.90 -6.53
C SER A 4 3.53 12.40 -6.20
N ALA A 5 4.50 11.50 -6.13
CA ALA A 5 5.89 11.80 -5.72
C ALA A 5 6.08 12.45 -4.32
N SER A 6 5.09 12.38 -3.42
CA SER A 6 5.25 12.87 -2.03
C SER A 6 6.20 12.05 -1.16
N GLY A 7 6.54 10.83 -1.57
CA GLY A 7 7.35 9.89 -0.78
C GLY A 7 6.54 8.77 -0.11
N LYS A 8 5.25 8.62 -0.43
CA LYS A 8 4.36 7.53 0.07
C LYS A 8 5.01 6.15 0.01
N THR A 9 5.49 5.78 -1.19
CA THR A 9 6.07 4.47 -1.45
C THR A 9 7.37 4.31 -0.66
N THR A 10 8.18 5.36 -0.56
CA THR A 10 9.41 5.36 0.27
C THR A 10 9.10 5.18 1.76
N VAL A 11 8.10 5.90 2.29
CA VAL A 11 7.63 5.75 3.67
C VAL A 11 7.12 4.33 3.90
N ALA A 12 6.30 3.80 2.99
CA ALA A 12 5.78 2.43 3.06
C ALA A 12 6.90 1.40 3.09
N THR A 13 7.89 1.50 2.19
CA THR A 13 9.05 0.60 2.16
C THR A 13 9.86 0.67 3.46
N ARG A 14 10.16 1.88 3.96
CA ARG A 14 10.90 2.04 5.23
C ARG A 14 10.16 1.46 6.44
N ILE A 15 8.83 1.62 6.49
CA ILE A 15 8.01 0.99 7.55
C ILE A 15 8.12 -0.53 7.46
N ILE A 16 8.06 -1.10 6.26
CA ILE A 16 8.17 -2.56 6.06
C ILE A 16 9.54 -3.06 6.52
N GLU A 17 10.61 -2.37 6.15
CA GLU A 17 11.98 -2.70 6.56
C GLU A 17 12.17 -2.59 8.08
N ALA A 18 11.63 -1.55 8.71
CA ALA A 18 11.77 -1.31 10.14
C ALA A 18 10.88 -2.20 11.02
N LEU A 19 9.76 -2.70 10.50
CA LEU A 19 8.87 -3.60 11.23
C LEU A 19 9.52 -4.96 11.52
N ASP A 20 10.41 -5.44 10.65
CA ASP A 20 11.10 -6.74 10.80
C ASP A 20 10.16 -7.90 11.22
N VAL A 21 8.91 -7.88 10.73
CA VAL A 21 7.93 -8.95 10.99
C VAL A 21 7.71 -9.80 9.74
N PRO A 22 7.51 -11.12 9.92
CA PRO A 22 7.18 -11.97 8.80
C PRO A 22 5.79 -11.63 8.25
N TRP A 23 5.64 -11.76 6.93
CA TRP A 23 4.37 -11.62 6.21
C TRP A 23 3.78 -10.20 6.23
N VAL A 24 4.58 -9.20 5.84
CA VAL A 24 4.11 -7.86 5.49
C VAL A 24 3.88 -7.76 3.98
N VAL A 25 2.73 -7.21 3.58
CA VAL A 25 2.39 -7.01 2.18
C VAL A 25 2.26 -5.52 1.87
N LEU A 26 3.00 -5.06 0.86
CA LEU A 26 2.76 -3.77 0.22
C LEU A 26 1.74 -3.93 -0.90
N LEU A 27 0.60 -3.25 -0.77
CA LEU A 27 -0.43 -3.17 -1.79
C LEU A 27 -0.49 -1.74 -2.35
N SER A 28 -0.10 -1.58 -3.61
CA SER A 28 -0.19 -0.29 -4.30
C SER A 28 -1.55 -0.15 -5.00
N MET A 29 -2.21 0.98 -4.82
CA MET A 29 -3.43 1.36 -5.52
C MET A 29 -3.20 1.50 -7.03
N ASP A 30 -1.98 1.80 -7.46
CA ASP A 30 -1.65 1.97 -8.88
C ASP A 30 -1.82 0.65 -9.67
N SER A 31 -1.78 -0.51 -9.01
CA SER A 31 -2.12 -1.79 -9.65
C SER A 31 -3.57 -1.86 -10.14
N PHE A 32 -4.46 -1.03 -9.59
CA PHE A 32 -5.92 -1.11 -9.76
C PHE A 32 -6.47 -0.07 -10.75
N TYR A 33 -5.64 0.53 -11.61
CA TYR A 33 -6.14 1.30 -12.75
C TYR A 33 -7.09 0.46 -13.61
N LYS A 34 -8.14 1.08 -14.14
CA LYS A 34 -9.03 0.45 -15.11
C LYS A 34 -8.32 0.22 -16.44
N VAL A 35 -8.82 -0.76 -17.19
CA VAL A 35 -8.40 -0.97 -18.58
C VAL A 35 -9.05 0.13 -19.42
N LEU A 36 -8.24 0.88 -20.15
CA LEU A 36 -8.70 1.98 -20.99
C LEU A 36 -9.31 1.45 -22.30
N ASP A 37 -10.39 2.07 -22.75
CA ASP A 37 -10.91 1.87 -24.11
C ASP A 37 -9.99 2.49 -25.18
N GLU A 38 -10.22 2.19 -26.46
CA GLU A 38 -9.37 2.69 -27.56
C GLU A 38 -9.28 4.22 -27.63
N GLY A 39 -10.38 4.93 -27.32
CA GLY A 39 -10.40 6.39 -27.31
C GLY A 39 -9.59 6.96 -26.14
N GLN A 40 -9.73 6.37 -24.96
CA GLN A 40 -8.98 6.71 -23.76
C GLN A 40 -7.49 6.39 -23.91
N GLN A 41 -7.14 5.30 -24.60
CA GLN A 41 -5.76 4.98 -24.94
C GLN A 41 -5.15 6.03 -25.87
N ALA A 42 -5.90 6.48 -26.89
CA ALA A 42 -5.46 7.56 -27.78
C ALA A 42 -5.24 8.88 -27.03
N LEU A 43 -6.11 9.20 -26.06
CA LEU A 43 -5.93 10.34 -25.17
C LEU A 43 -4.70 10.18 -24.27
N ALA A 44 -4.53 9.01 -23.64
CA ALA A 44 -3.40 8.71 -22.77
C ALA A 44 -2.05 8.81 -23.51
N ALA A 45 -1.97 8.30 -24.74
CA ALA A 45 -0.78 8.40 -25.60
C ALA A 45 -0.39 9.86 -25.89
N ARG A 46 -1.37 10.77 -25.92
CA ARG A 46 -1.17 12.22 -26.10
C ARG A 46 -0.99 12.98 -24.77
N SER A 47 -0.81 12.25 -23.67
CA SER A 47 -0.79 12.79 -22.29
C SER A 47 -2.05 13.58 -21.93
N ASP A 48 -3.19 13.21 -22.52
CA ASP A 48 -4.46 13.92 -22.42
C ASP A 48 -5.56 13.13 -21.70
N TYR A 49 -5.16 12.26 -20.78
CA TYR A 49 -6.07 11.47 -19.95
C TYR A 49 -5.76 11.70 -18.46
N ASN A 50 -6.82 11.82 -17.65
CA ASN A 50 -6.72 12.08 -16.22
C ASN A 50 -6.63 10.77 -15.41
N PHE A 51 -5.41 10.31 -15.16
CA PHE A 51 -5.16 9.16 -14.28
C PHE A 51 -5.33 9.48 -12.79
N ASP A 52 -5.31 10.75 -12.41
CA ASP A 52 -5.45 11.17 -11.01
C ASP A 52 -6.94 11.37 -10.62
N HIS A 53 -7.89 11.12 -11.53
CA HIS A 53 -9.33 11.14 -11.23
C HIS A 53 -9.79 9.83 -10.57
N PRO A 54 -10.71 9.85 -9.58
CA PRO A 54 -11.25 8.64 -8.96
C PRO A 54 -11.77 7.59 -9.96
N ASP A 55 -12.41 8.02 -11.05
CA ASP A 55 -12.97 7.09 -12.05
C ASP A 55 -11.91 6.27 -12.80
N ALA A 56 -10.64 6.69 -12.79
CA ALA A 56 -9.56 5.93 -13.39
C ALA A 56 -9.24 4.63 -12.62
N PHE A 57 -9.72 4.52 -11.37
CA PHE A 57 -9.44 3.37 -10.49
C PHE A 57 -10.63 2.43 -10.35
N ASP A 58 -10.32 1.15 -10.27
CA ASP A 58 -11.26 0.07 -10.00
C ASP A 58 -11.41 -0.13 -8.48
N PHE A 59 -12.17 0.76 -7.85
CA PHE A 59 -12.39 0.72 -6.40
C PHE A 59 -13.13 -0.54 -5.95
N GLU A 60 -14.01 -1.09 -6.77
CA GLU A 60 -14.75 -2.32 -6.45
C GLU A 60 -13.79 -3.51 -6.32
N LEU A 61 -12.90 -3.69 -7.30
CA LEU A 61 -11.85 -4.70 -7.24
C LEU A 61 -10.93 -4.49 -6.03
N LEU A 62 -10.49 -3.25 -5.81
CA LEU A 62 -9.59 -2.90 -4.71
C LEU A 62 -10.20 -3.23 -3.34
N VAL A 63 -11.45 -2.80 -3.10
CA VAL A 63 -12.19 -3.07 -1.87
C VAL A 63 -12.42 -4.59 -1.68
N SER A 64 -12.75 -5.31 -2.76
CA SER A 64 -12.91 -6.77 -2.74
C SER A 64 -11.61 -7.48 -2.35
N VAL A 65 -10.48 -7.06 -2.94
CA VAL A 65 -9.15 -7.61 -2.64
C VAL A 65 -8.77 -7.33 -1.19
N LEU A 66 -8.91 -6.09 -0.71
CA LEU A 66 -8.54 -5.72 0.66
C LEU A 66 -9.40 -6.46 1.70
N ARG A 67 -10.72 -6.62 1.45
CA ARG A 67 -11.61 -7.42 2.31
C ARG A 67 -11.19 -8.90 2.37
N LYS A 68 -10.74 -9.48 1.25
CA LYS A 68 -10.26 -10.87 1.22
C LYS A 68 -8.93 -11.02 1.97
N LEU A 69 -8.00 -10.09 1.78
CA LEU A 69 -6.74 -10.06 2.50
C LEU A 69 -6.92 -9.93 4.01
N LYS A 70 -7.83 -9.04 4.46
CA LYS A 70 -8.16 -8.87 5.89
C LYS A 70 -8.80 -10.12 6.52
N LYS A 71 -9.36 -11.02 5.69
CA LYS A 71 -9.86 -12.35 6.11
C LYS A 71 -8.78 -13.44 6.04
N GLY A 72 -7.52 -13.09 5.78
CA GLY A 72 -6.41 -14.03 5.62
C GLY A 72 -6.47 -14.90 4.36
N LYS A 73 -7.35 -14.58 3.40
CA LYS A 73 -7.47 -15.34 2.16
C LYS A 73 -6.41 -14.89 1.15
N SER A 74 -5.87 -15.84 0.38
CA SER A 74 -5.02 -15.51 -0.76
C SER A 74 -5.84 -14.79 -1.84
N VAL A 75 -5.19 -13.83 -2.50
CA VAL A 75 -5.79 -13.01 -3.56
C VAL A 75 -4.82 -12.90 -4.72
N LYS A 76 -5.38 -12.69 -5.91
CA LYS A 76 -4.62 -12.29 -7.09
C LYS A 76 -4.75 -10.78 -7.25
N VAL A 77 -3.61 -10.11 -7.36
CA VAL A 77 -3.51 -8.66 -7.59
C VAL A 77 -3.05 -8.43 -9.03
N PRO A 78 -3.73 -7.54 -9.80
CA PRO A 78 -3.31 -7.22 -11.15
C PRO A 78 -1.95 -6.50 -11.17
N VAL A 79 -1.19 -6.69 -12.24
CA VAL A 79 0.03 -5.92 -12.50
C VAL A 79 -0.27 -4.89 -13.58
N TYR A 80 -0.07 -3.60 -13.27
CA TYR A 80 -0.32 -2.51 -14.21
C TYR A 80 0.98 -2.09 -14.90
N ASP A 81 0.90 -1.86 -16.21
CA ASP A 81 2.00 -1.38 -17.03
C ASP A 81 1.79 0.11 -17.35
N PHE A 82 2.66 0.97 -16.83
CA PHE A 82 2.56 2.42 -17.01
C PHE A 82 3.00 2.90 -18.40
N THR A 83 3.71 2.07 -19.16
CA THR A 83 4.18 2.40 -20.51
C THR A 83 3.07 2.15 -21.52
N THR A 84 2.37 1.01 -21.40
CA THR A 84 1.28 0.64 -22.30
C THR A 84 -0.10 1.03 -21.79
N HIS A 85 -0.18 1.59 -20.57
CA HIS A 85 -1.43 1.99 -19.92
C HIS A 85 -2.47 0.86 -19.79
N SER A 86 -1.98 -0.37 -19.57
CA SER A 86 -2.81 -1.58 -19.56
C SER A 86 -2.48 -2.51 -18.40
N ARG A 87 -3.40 -3.42 -18.08
CA ARG A 87 -3.14 -4.52 -17.14
C ARG A 87 -2.43 -5.65 -17.88
N ARG A 88 -1.35 -6.17 -17.28
CA ARG A 88 -0.67 -7.37 -17.78
C ARG A 88 -1.57 -8.59 -17.62
N ARG A 89 -1.32 -9.61 -18.45
CA ARG A 89 -2.00 -10.92 -18.35
C ARG A 89 -1.65 -11.65 -17.06
N GLU A 90 -0.46 -11.38 -16.53
CA GLU A 90 0.03 -11.97 -15.29
C GLU A 90 -0.55 -11.25 -14.07
N TRP A 91 -0.91 -12.04 -13.06
CA TRP A 91 -1.39 -11.55 -11.78
C TRP A 91 -0.45 -12.02 -10.68
N LYS A 92 -0.15 -11.13 -9.73
CA LYS A 92 0.67 -11.46 -8.56
C LYS A 92 -0.22 -12.09 -7.50
N THR A 93 0.09 -13.31 -7.08
CA THR A 93 -0.58 -13.94 -5.94
C THR A 93 0.00 -13.38 -4.64
N VAL A 94 -0.88 -12.88 -3.78
CA VAL A 94 -0.56 -12.38 -2.45
C VAL A 94 -1.21 -13.31 -1.43
N TYR A 95 -0.39 -13.86 -0.54
CA TYR A 95 -0.82 -14.74 0.54
C TYR A 95 -1.13 -13.93 1.80
N GLY A 96 -1.82 -14.56 2.75
CA GLY A 96 -2.25 -13.94 4.00
C GLY A 96 -1.11 -13.17 4.67
N ALA A 97 -1.41 -11.95 5.11
CA ALA A 97 -0.45 -11.02 5.69
C ALA A 97 -0.88 -10.64 7.10
N ASN A 98 0.09 -10.51 8.00
CA ASN A 98 -0.14 -10.00 9.34
C ASN A 98 -0.30 -8.48 9.31
N VAL A 99 0.42 -7.81 8.40
CA VAL A 99 0.36 -6.37 8.17
C VAL A 99 0.18 -6.13 6.68
N ILE A 100 -0.80 -5.29 6.33
CA ILE A 100 -1.03 -4.86 4.95
C ILE A 100 -0.76 -3.36 4.91
N VAL A 101 0.32 -2.96 4.25
CA VAL A 101 0.62 -1.57 3.97
C VAL A 101 -0.03 -1.22 2.64
N PHE A 102 -1.13 -0.47 2.69
CA PHE A 102 -1.84 -0.02 1.50
C PHE A 102 -1.48 1.44 1.19
N GLU A 103 -0.97 1.68 -0.02
CA GLU A 103 -0.54 3.00 -0.46
C GLU A 103 -1.22 3.41 -1.78
N GLY A 104 -1.44 4.71 -1.95
CA GLY A 104 -2.11 5.25 -3.12
C GLY A 104 -2.39 6.74 -2.98
N ILE A 105 -2.55 7.42 -4.12
CA ILE A 105 -2.88 8.85 -4.17
C ILE A 105 -4.32 9.14 -3.72
N LEU A 106 -5.25 8.21 -3.97
CA LEU A 106 -6.67 8.32 -3.62
C LEU A 106 -7.09 7.26 -2.61
N ALA A 107 -6.15 6.79 -1.78
CA ALA A 107 -6.39 5.77 -0.77
C ALA A 107 -7.50 6.15 0.22
N PHE A 108 -7.73 7.45 0.42
CA PHE A 108 -8.73 7.99 1.34
C PHE A 108 -9.99 8.53 0.63
N ALA A 109 -10.07 8.44 -0.70
CA ALA A 109 -11.19 9.02 -1.45
C ALA A 109 -12.49 8.20 -1.32
N ASN A 110 -12.39 6.89 -1.11
CA ASN A 110 -13.54 5.99 -1.05
C ASN A 110 -13.93 5.66 0.40
N LYS A 111 -15.20 5.90 0.77
CA LYS A 111 -15.71 5.66 2.13
C LYS A 111 -15.65 4.18 2.55
N GLU A 112 -15.92 3.26 1.63
CA GLU A 112 -15.83 1.82 1.92
C GLU A 112 -14.40 1.38 2.16
N LEU A 113 -13.45 1.96 1.42
CA LEU A 113 -12.02 1.72 1.63
C LEU A 113 -11.57 2.26 3.00
N LEU A 114 -11.97 3.48 3.36
CA LEU A 114 -11.64 4.09 4.64
C LEU A 114 -12.05 3.24 5.85
N LYS A 115 -13.22 2.57 5.79
CA LYS A 115 -13.70 1.66 6.84
C LYS A 115 -12.83 0.42 7.02
N LEU A 116 -12.05 0.03 6.01
CA LEU A 116 -11.18 -1.14 6.07
C LEU A 116 -9.82 -0.84 6.71
N LEU A 117 -9.39 0.42 6.67
CA LEU A 117 -8.07 0.85 7.16
C LEU A 117 -8.10 1.06 8.67
N ASP A 118 -7.18 0.40 9.38
CA ASP A 118 -7.06 0.49 10.84
C ASP A 118 -6.21 1.70 11.28
N MET A 119 -5.29 2.17 10.43
CA MET A 119 -4.45 3.35 10.65
C MET A 119 -4.26 4.11 9.33
N LYS A 120 -4.42 5.43 9.36
CA LYS A 120 -4.47 6.30 8.18
C LYS A 120 -3.33 7.32 8.22
N VAL A 121 -2.32 7.10 7.41
CA VAL A 121 -1.15 8.00 7.30
C VAL A 121 -1.23 8.81 6.01
N PHE A 122 -1.12 10.13 6.11
CA PHE A 122 -0.97 11.04 4.98
C PHE A 122 0.45 11.58 4.90
N VAL A 123 1.10 11.44 3.75
CA VAL A 123 2.45 11.96 3.52
C VAL A 123 2.35 13.32 2.84
N ASP A 124 2.75 14.34 3.59
CA ASP A 124 2.70 15.73 3.18
C ASP A 124 4.08 16.25 2.75
N THR A 125 4.10 16.81 1.54
CA THR A 125 5.30 17.30 0.87
C THR A 125 4.88 18.38 -0.12
N ASP A 126 5.62 19.49 -0.14
CA ASP A 126 5.32 20.64 -0.99
C ASP A 126 5.21 20.27 -2.48
N SER A 127 4.31 20.97 -3.19
CA SER A 127 3.94 20.67 -4.57
C SER A 127 5.10 20.81 -5.56
N ASP A 128 6.04 21.73 -5.30
CA ASP A 128 7.24 21.96 -6.09
C ASP A 128 8.26 20.82 -5.93
N ILE A 129 8.53 20.38 -4.70
CA ILE A 129 9.37 19.21 -4.41
C ILE A 129 8.78 17.97 -5.07
N ARG A 130 7.45 17.78 -4.97
CA ARG A 130 6.75 16.68 -5.63
C ARG A 130 6.87 16.74 -7.15
N LEU A 131 6.74 17.93 -7.74
CA LEU A 131 6.87 18.13 -9.18
C LEU A 131 8.28 17.77 -9.66
N VAL A 132 9.33 18.25 -9.00
CA VAL A 132 10.73 17.94 -9.36
C VAL A 132 10.98 16.44 -9.30
N ARG A 133 10.58 15.78 -8.22
CA ARG A 133 10.72 14.32 -8.06
C ARG A 133 9.92 13.56 -9.13
N ARG A 134 8.71 14.03 -9.47
CA ARG A 134 7.88 13.44 -10.52
C ARG A 134 8.52 13.57 -11.90
N LEU A 135 9.07 14.74 -12.23
CA LEU A 135 9.75 14.98 -13.50
C LEU A 135 10.93 14.03 -13.67
N GLN A 136 11.79 13.94 -12.66
CA GLN A 136 12.94 13.02 -12.68
C GLN A 136 12.51 11.57 -12.90
N ARG A 137 11.55 11.08 -12.10
CA ARG A 137 11.04 9.72 -12.22
C ARG A 137 10.40 9.43 -13.58
N ASP A 138 9.51 10.31 -14.04
CA ASP A 138 8.76 10.08 -15.28
C ASP A 138 9.67 10.16 -16.54
N ILE A 139 10.74 10.97 -16.51
CA ILE A 139 11.74 11.03 -17.59
C ILE A 139 12.68 9.83 -17.53
N MET A 140 13.29 9.56 -16.38
CA MET A 140 14.35 8.55 -16.26
C MET A 140 13.83 7.11 -16.26
N GLU A 141 12.70 6.84 -15.58
CA GLU A 141 12.21 5.47 -15.40
C GLU A 141 11.10 5.09 -16.39
N ARG A 142 10.35 6.08 -16.91
CA ARG A 142 9.19 5.86 -17.78
C ARG A 142 9.37 6.36 -19.22
N GLY A 143 10.51 6.96 -19.53
CA GLY A 143 10.85 7.43 -20.88
C GLY A 143 9.93 8.51 -21.42
N ARG A 144 9.35 9.36 -20.55
CA ARG A 144 8.43 10.43 -20.96
C ARG A 144 9.16 11.71 -21.31
N ASP A 145 8.59 12.47 -22.24
CA ASP A 145 9.08 13.80 -22.59
C ASP A 145 8.71 14.86 -21.53
N ILE A 146 9.62 15.81 -21.29
CA ILE A 146 9.48 16.85 -20.28
C ILE A 146 8.26 17.75 -20.55
N VAL A 147 7.99 18.10 -21.81
CA VAL A 147 6.87 18.98 -22.18
C VAL A 147 5.56 18.24 -21.94
N GLY A 148 5.50 16.95 -22.27
CA GLY A 148 4.36 16.08 -21.97
C GLY A 148 4.06 15.98 -20.48
N VAL A 149 5.08 15.78 -19.64
CA VAL A 149 4.90 15.67 -18.19
C VAL A 149 4.41 16.99 -17.58
N ILE A 150 4.98 18.14 -17.97
CA ILE A 150 4.56 19.46 -17.48
C ILE A 150 3.12 19.76 -17.92
N LYS A 151 2.76 19.47 -19.18
CA LYS A 151 1.40 19.62 -19.70
C LYS A 151 0.41 18.78 -18.89
N GLN A 152 0.72 17.49 -18.67
CA GLN A 152 -0.14 16.60 -17.88
C GLN A 152 -0.27 17.07 -16.43
N TYR A 153 0.83 17.55 -15.84
CA TYR A 153 0.84 18.04 -14.46
C TYR A 153 -0.11 19.22 -14.27
N ASN A 154 0.02 20.25 -15.11
CA ASN A 154 -0.80 21.45 -15.02
C ASN A 154 -2.25 21.20 -15.38
N LYS A 155 -2.52 20.34 -16.39
CA LYS A 155 -3.87 20.09 -16.86
C LYS A 155 -4.67 19.16 -15.93
N PHE A 156 -4.02 18.15 -15.34
CA PHE A 156 -4.73 17.08 -14.63
C PHE A 156 -4.24 16.87 -13.21
N VAL A 157 -2.93 16.69 -13.02
CA VAL A 157 -2.38 16.23 -11.73
C VAL A 157 -2.62 17.25 -10.61
N LYS A 158 -2.26 18.51 -10.85
CA LYS A 158 -2.42 19.57 -9.86
C LYS A 158 -3.90 19.81 -9.52
N PRO A 159 -4.80 20.02 -10.50
CA PRO A 159 -6.23 20.13 -10.22
C PRO A 159 -6.81 18.91 -9.49
N ALA A 160 -6.45 17.69 -9.91
CA ALA A 160 -6.95 16.47 -9.26
C ALA A 160 -6.42 16.32 -7.82
N PHE A 161 -5.19 16.76 -7.56
CA PHE A 161 -4.65 16.78 -6.21
C PHE A 161 -5.43 17.72 -5.31
N GLU A 162 -5.61 18.98 -5.72
CA GLU A 162 -6.34 20.00 -4.96
C GLU A 162 -7.80 19.62 -4.74
N GLN A 163 -8.43 18.98 -5.74
CA GLN A 163 -9.85 18.62 -5.69
C GLN A 163 -10.12 17.32 -4.91
N TYR A 164 -9.31 16.28 -5.10
CA TYR A 164 -9.65 14.92 -4.62
C TYR A 164 -8.68 14.36 -3.59
N ILE A 165 -7.43 14.83 -3.53
CA ILE A 165 -6.38 14.22 -2.69
C ILE A 165 -6.14 15.06 -1.43
N GLU A 166 -5.85 16.35 -1.59
CA GLU A 166 -5.52 17.26 -0.50
C GLU A 166 -6.63 17.34 0.58
N PRO A 167 -7.93 17.43 0.24
CA PRO A 167 -8.99 17.48 1.25
C PRO A 167 -9.03 16.23 2.14
N THR A 168 -8.51 15.09 1.64
CA THR A 168 -8.49 13.83 2.40
C THR A 168 -7.48 13.82 3.54
N VAL A 169 -6.65 14.85 3.69
CA VAL A 169 -5.78 14.99 4.87
C VAL A 169 -6.60 15.05 6.17
N GLN A 170 -7.84 15.57 6.10
CA GLN A 170 -8.74 15.69 7.25
C GLN A 170 -9.16 14.36 7.87
N VAL A 171 -9.10 13.27 7.11
CA VAL A 171 -9.42 11.92 7.62
C VAL A 171 -8.18 11.14 8.03
N ALA A 172 -6.99 11.74 7.96
CA ALA A 172 -5.75 11.08 8.38
C ALA A 172 -5.62 11.07 9.91
N ASP A 173 -5.16 9.95 10.46
CA ASP A 173 -4.81 9.85 11.89
C ASP A 173 -3.45 10.51 12.14
N ILE A 174 -2.53 10.41 11.17
CA ILE A 174 -1.17 10.97 11.24
C ILE A 174 -0.80 11.62 9.91
N VAL A 175 -0.24 12.84 9.99
CA VAL A 175 0.38 13.52 8.86
C VAL A 175 1.91 13.47 9.02
N VAL A 176 2.60 12.92 8.02
CA VAL A 176 4.06 12.80 8.00
C VAL A 176 4.66 13.83 7.04
N PRO A 177 5.28 14.90 7.55
CA PRO A 177 5.96 15.86 6.70
C PRO A 177 7.29 15.28 6.20
N ARG A 178 7.75 15.75 5.03
CA ARG A 178 9.04 15.39 4.39
C ARG A 178 9.17 13.93 3.95
N GLY A 179 8.08 13.17 4.00
CA GLY A 179 8.03 11.78 3.54
C GLY A 179 9.07 10.88 4.21
N GLY A 180 9.84 10.14 3.38
CA GLY A 180 10.72 9.07 3.84
C GLY A 180 11.84 9.52 4.78
N GLU A 181 12.24 10.80 4.75
CA GLU A 181 13.36 11.33 5.54
C GLU A 181 13.01 11.59 7.01
N ASN A 182 11.73 11.52 7.37
CA ASN A 182 11.28 11.78 8.73
C ASN A 182 11.35 10.52 9.61
N PHE A 183 12.55 10.15 10.02
CA PHE A 183 12.81 8.95 10.83
C PHE A 183 12.00 8.90 12.13
N VAL A 184 11.84 10.03 12.82
CA VAL A 184 11.05 10.10 14.07
C VAL A 184 9.60 9.71 13.83
N ALA A 185 8.99 10.19 12.74
CA ALA A 185 7.62 9.82 12.40
C ALA A 185 7.50 8.34 12.00
N LEU A 186 8.50 7.81 11.29
CA LEU A 186 8.56 6.39 10.92
C LEU A 186 8.64 5.51 12.17
N ASP A 187 9.52 5.83 13.11
CA ASP A 187 9.70 5.06 14.35
C ASP A 187 8.42 5.02 15.19
N LEU A 188 7.70 6.14 15.29
CA LEU A 188 6.41 6.21 15.99
C LEU A 188 5.36 5.31 15.33
N ILE A 189 5.29 5.29 14.00
CA ILE A 189 4.37 4.43 13.26
C ILE A 189 4.72 2.95 13.47
N VAL A 190 6.01 2.61 13.37
CA VAL A 190 6.51 1.24 13.55
C VAL A 190 6.21 0.73 14.97
N GLN A 191 6.51 1.52 16.00
CA GLN A 191 6.20 1.20 17.39
C GLN A 191 4.69 0.99 17.61
N HIS A 192 3.86 1.85 17.01
CA HIS A 192 2.40 1.69 17.10
C HIS A 192 1.95 0.37 16.48
N VAL A 193 2.42 0.04 15.28
CA VAL A 193 2.07 -1.21 14.58
C VAL A 193 2.54 -2.43 15.38
N HIS A 194 3.74 -2.42 15.96
CA HIS A 194 4.19 -3.49 16.87
C HIS A 194 3.24 -3.67 18.05
N SER A 195 2.85 -2.57 18.71
CA SER A 195 1.91 -2.62 19.83
C SER A 195 0.56 -3.24 19.44
N GLN A 196 0.05 -2.92 18.25
CA GLN A 196 -1.20 -3.51 17.75
C GLN A 196 -1.04 -5.00 17.41
N LEU A 197 0.09 -5.39 16.80
CA LEU A 197 0.36 -6.80 16.49
C LEU A 197 0.42 -7.66 17.76
N GLU A 198 1.05 -7.17 18.83
CA GLU A 198 1.10 -7.90 20.10
C GLU A 198 -0.30 -8.06 20.74
N LYS A 199 -1.16 -7.04 20.65
CA LYS A 199 -2.56 -7.16 21.10
C LYS A 199 -3.33 -8.22 20.31
N VAL A 200 -3.17 -8.24 18.99
CA VAL A 200 -3.83 -9.23 18.12
C VAL A 200 -3.33 -10.64 18.42
N ARG A 201 -2.01 -10.82 18.60
CA ARG A 201 -1.42 -12.09 19.00
C ARG A 201 -1.95 -12.58 20.34
N ALA A 202 -2.00 -11.70 21.34
CA ALA A 202 -2.55 -12.03 22.65
C ALA A 202 -4.04 -12.43 22.57
N ALA A 203 -4.84 -11.69 21.80
CA ALA A 203 -6.25 -12.01 21.58
C ALA A 203 -6.44 -13.38 20.90
N LEU A 204 -5.67 -13.68 19.85
CA LEU A 204 -5.71 -14.98 19.17
C LEU A 204 -5.29 -16.13 20.08
N ALA A 205 -4.24 -15.95 20.89
CA ALA A 205 -3.81 -16.93 21.86
C ALA A 205 -4.89 -17.22 22.91
N SER A 206 -5.57 -16.18 23.40
CA SER A 206 -6.68 -16.32 24.35
C SER A 206 -7.94 -16.96 23.74
N ALA A 207 -8.24 -16.71 22.47
CA ALA A 207 -9.38 -17.29 21.76
C ALA A 207 -9.25 -18.82 21.56
N HIS A 208 -8.04 -19.36 21.61
CA HIS A 208 -7.78 -20.80 21.57
C HIS A 208 -7.65 -21.45 22.96
N GLN A 209 -7.73 -20.69 24.06
CA GLN A 209 -7.79 -21.29 25.40
C GLN A 209 -9.12 -22.02 25.58
N GLY A 210 -9.09 -23.35 25.46
CA GLY A 210 -10.24 -24.24 25.66
C GLY A 210 -10.71 -25.01 24.42
N GLN A 211 -10.11 -24.78 23.24
CA GLN A 211 -10.35 -25.63 22.08
C GLN A 211 -9.39 -26.83 22.09
N PRO A 212 -9.87 -28.06 21.79
CA PRO A 212 -8.99 -29.22 21.69
C PRO A 212 -7.95 -29.00 20.59
N LEU A 213 -6.71 -29.39 20.87
CA LEU A 213 -5.60 -29.29 19.90
C LEU A 213 -5.98 -30.00 18.60
N PRO A 214 -5.57 -29.50 17.42
CA PRO A 214 -5.79 -30.19 16.16
C PRO A 214 -5.26 -31.62 16.22
N LYS A 215 -5.99 -32.60 15.68
CA LYS A 215 -5.55 -34.01 15.66
C LYS A 215 -4.22 -34.24 14.94
N THR A 216 -3.77 -33.25 14.15
CA THR A 216 -2.49 -33.25 13.43
C THR A 216 -1.32 -32.72 14.25
N LEU A 217 -1.57 -32.19 15.45
CA LEU A 217 -0.56 -31.67 16.36
C LEU A 217 -0.22 -32.73 17.41
N SER A 218 0.95 -33.34 17.31
CA SER A 218 1.50 -34.22 18.34
C SER A 218 2.39 -33.41 19.28
N VAL A 219 2.00 -33.31 20.55
CA VAL A 219 2.85 -32.73 21.59
C VAL A 219 3.85 -33.81 22.03
N LEU A 220 5.14 -33.59 21.75
CA LEU A 220 6.19 -34.49 22.20
C LEU A 220 6.37 -34.38 23.72
N GLU A 221 6.57 -35.52 24.37
CA GLU A 221 6.91 -35.54 25.79
C GLU A 221 8.26 -34.88 26.03
N ASN A 222 8.37 -34.16 27.14
CA ASN A 222 9.55 -33.36 27.48
C ASN A 222 10.67 -34.26 28.04
N THR A 223 11.27 -35.07 27.18
CA THR A 223 12.37 -35.98 27.50
C THR A 223 13.72 -35.24 27.54
N PRO A 224 14.75 -35.80 28.19
CA PRO A 224 16.11 -35.24 28.18
C PRO A 224 16.65 -34.98 26.76
N GLN A 225 16.27 -35.81 25.79
CA GLN A 225 16.62 -35.68 24.37
C GLN A 225 15.94 -34.46 23.73
N VAL A 226 14.64 -34.26 24.00
CA VAL A 226 13.90 -33.06 23.54
C VAL A 226 14.49 -31.80 24.16
N ARG A 227 14.83 -31.81 25.46
CA ARG A 227 15.54 -30.69 26.11
C ARG A 227 16.90 -30.43 25.47
N GLY A 228 17.67 -31.48 25.18
CA GLY A 228 18.96 -31.37 24.49
C GLY A 228 18.85 -30.70 23.12
N MET A 229 17.84 -31.06 22.32
CA MET A 229 17.60 -30.44 21.01
C MET A 229 17.30 -28.94 21.13
N HIS A 230 16.54 -28.51 22.14
CA HIS A 230 16.25 -27.09 22.38
C HIS A 230 17.47 -26.27 22.81
N THR A 231 18.51 -26.91 23.37
CA THR A 231 19.76 -26.25 23.75
C THR A 231 20.69 -26.05 22.55
N ILE A 232 20.56 -26.87 21.50
CA ILE A 232 21.44 -26.84 20.31
C ILE A 232 20.97 -25.81 19.27
N ILE A 233 19.67 -25.48 19.24
CA ILE A 233 19.04 -24.61 18.22
C ILE A 233 18.76 -23.20 18.78
N ARG A 234 19.67 -22.65 19.60
CA ARG A 234 19.56 -21.28 20.11
C ARG A 234 20.74 -20.44 19.69
#